data_AF-A0A093Z0H6-F1
#
_entry.id   AF-A0A093Z0H6-F1
#
_cell.length_a   1.000
_cell.length_b   1.000
_cell.length_c   1.000
_cell.angle_alpha   90.00
_cell.angle_beta   90.00
_cell.angle_gamma   90.00
#
_symmetry.space_group_name_H-M   'P 1'
#
loop_
_entity.id
_entity.type
_entity.pdbx_description
1 polymer ?
#
loop_
_entity_poly.entity_id
_entity_poly.type
_entity_poly.pdbx_seq_one_letter_code
_entity_poly.pdbx_strand_id
1 'polypeptide(L)'
;KAETTWERFARKKGIKAKTADVRQKMQYDEATGEWVPKWGYKGANKAGENDWIVEVDMKKERERKEGTTQQGDGRRDRKEKVKRNERLQRANERKGRKAGAK
;
A
#
# COMPACT_ATOMS: atom_id res chain seq x y z
N LYS A 1 -25.40 0.77 8.10
CA LYS A 1 -24.00 1.19 7.86
C LYS A 1 -23.94 1.86 6.50
N ALA A 2 -23.46 3.10 6.41
CA ALA A 2 -23.36 3.78 5.12
C ALA A 2 -22.28 3.11 4.25
N GLU A 3 -22.59 2.86 2.98
CA GLU A 3 -21.64 2.30 2.02
C GLU A 3 -20.49 3.28 1.76
N THR A 4 -19.27 2.77 1.82
CA THR A 4 -18.09 3.52 1.41
C THR A 4 -18.11 3.77 -0.10
N THR A 5 -17.40 4.80 -0.57
CA THR A 5 -17.26 5.03 -2.02
C THR A 5 -16.65 3.83 -2.75
N TRP A 6 -15.79 3.04 -2.09
CA TRP A 6 -15.24 1.83 -2.67
C TRP A 6 -16.30 0.72 -2.81
N GLU A 7 -17.13 0.48 -1.79
CA GLU A 7 -18.23 -0.50 -1.88
C GLU A 7 -19.24 -0.12 -2.98
N ARG A 8 -19.56 1.17 -3.12
CA ARG A 8 -20.42 1.67 -4.21
C ARG A 8 -19.81 1.40 -5.59
N PHE A 9 -18.50 1.62 -5.73
CA PHE A 9 -17.76 1.35 -6.96
C PHE A 9 -17.67 -0.15 -7.24
N ALA A 10 -17.34 -0.96 -6.23
CA ALA A 10 -17.22 -2.40 -6.33
C ALA A 10 -18.56 -3.04 -6.73
N ARG A 11 -19.68 -2.60 -6.14
CA ARG A 11 -21.02 -3.03 -6.58
C ARG A 11 -21.28 -2.67 -8.04
N LYS A 12 -21.01 -1.41 -8.45
CA LYS A 12 -21.23 -0.96 -9.83
C LYS A 12 -20.37 -1.72 -10.85
N LYS A 13 -19.17 -2.13 -10.46
CA LYS A 13 -18.23 -2.87 -11.30
C LYS A 13 -18.31 -4.40 -11.15
N GLY A 14 -19.14 -4.91 -10.24
CA GLY A 14 -19.24 -6.35 -9.97
C GLY A 14 -17.97 -6.95 -9.32
N ILE A 15 -17.16 -6.14 -8.63
CA ILE A 15 -15.93 -6.60 -7.98
C ILE A 15 -16.31 -7.36 -6.72
N LYS A 16 -16.09 -8.68 -6.73
CA LYS A 16 -16.29 -9.54 -5.56
C LYS A 16 -15.17 -9.38 -4.54
N ALA A 17 -15.46 -9.69 -3.29
CA ALA A 17 -14.45 -9.74 -2.24
C ALA A 17 -13.39 -10.81 -2.56
N LYS A 18 -12.15 -10.55 -2.13
CA LYS A 18 -11.04 -11.51 -2.32
C LYS A 18 -11.31 -12.80 -1.55
N THR A 19 -10.86 -13.93 -2.09
CA THR A 19 -10.93 -15.23 -1.41
C THR A 19 -10.08 -15.24 -0.12
N ALA A 20 -10.29 -16.24 0.74
CA ALA A 20 -9.52 -16.38 1.98
C ALA A 20 -8.03 -16.60 1.70
N ASP A 21 -7.70 -17.37 0.67
CA ASP A 21 -6.33 -17.71 0.29
C ASP A 21 -5.53 -16.47 -0.11
N VAL A 22 -6.14 -15.57 -0.90
CA VAL A 22 -5.50 -14.30 -1.31
C VAL A 22 -5.32 -13.33 -0.14
N ARG A 23 -6.09 -13.52 0.94
CA ARG A 23 -5.96 -12.74 2.19
C ARG A 23 -4.92 -13.32 3.14
N GLN A 24 -4.37 -14.50 2.86
CA GLN A 24 -3.33 -15.09 3.70
C GLN A 24 -2.09 -14.22 3.72
N LYS A 25 -1.39 -14.27 4.86
CA LYS A 25 -0.25 -13.42 5.16
C LYS A 25 1.04 -13.93 4.53
N MET A 26 1.22 -15.24 4.39
CA MET A 26 2.46 -15.82 3.90
C MET A 26 2.46 -15.89 2.37
N GLN A 27 3.62 -15.64 1.78
CA GLN A 27 3.88 -15.78 0.36
C GLN A 27 5.15 -16.61 0.21
N TYR A 28 5.16 -17.53 -0.73
CA TYR A 28 6.35 -18.30 -1.06
C TYR A 28 7.29 -17.44 -1.90
N ASP A 29 8.56 -17.37 -1.51
CA ASP A 29 9.62 -16.74 -2.29
C ASP A 29 10.38 -17.84 -3.04
N GLU A 30 10.22 -17.87 -4.37
CA GLU A 30 10.81 -18.89 -5.24
C GLU A 30 12.35 -18.81 -5.29
N ALA A 31 12.95 -17.65 -4.97
CA ALA A 31 14.39 -17.47 -5.02
C ALA A 31 15.11 -18.06 -3.79
N THR A 32 14.45 -18.00 -2.63
CA THR A 32 15.00 -18.46 -1.35
C THR A 32 14.40 -19.80 -0.91
N GLY A 33 13.28 -20.20 -1.50
CA GLY A 33 12.52 -21.39 -1.11
C GLY A 33 11.80 -21.25 0.23
N GLU A 34 11.73 -20.03 0.80
CA GLU A 34 11.16 -19.77 2.12
C GLU A 34 9.78 -19.12 2.05
N TRP A 35 8.98 -19.34 3.10
CA TRP A 35 7.71 -18.65 3.29
C TRP A 35 7.92 -17.30 3.97
N VAL A 36 7.91 -16.24 3.18
CA VAL A 36 8.08 -14.86 3.66
C VAL A 36 6.70 -14.21 3.85
N PRO A 37 6.44 -13.52 4.97
CA PRO A 37 5.19 -12.80 5.12
C PRO A 37 5.11 -11.62 4.12
N LYS A 38 3.95 -11.43 3.50
CA LYS A 38 3.66 -10.32 2.59
C LYS A 38 3.74 -8.96 3.29
N TRP A 39 3.44 -8.93 4.59
CA TRP A 39 3.50 -7.73 5.44
C TRP A 39 3.83 -8.14 6.89
N GLY A 40 4.43 -7.23 7.66
CA GLY A 40 4.85 -7.47 9.04
C GLY A 40 6.38 -7.52 9.18
N TYR A 41 6.87 -8.39 10.06
CA TYR A 41 8.31 -8.59 10.27
C TYR A 41 8.96 -9.15 9.01
N LYS A 42 10.05 -8.52 8.55
CA LYS A 42 10.73 -8.82 7.27
C LYS A 42 9.77 -8.99 6.08
N GLY A 43 8.71 -8.18 6.05
CA GLY A 43 7.69 -8.32 5.03
C GLY A 43 8.22 -8.06 3.62
N ALA A 44 7.72 -8.81 2.63
CA ALA A 44 8.09 -8.66 1.22
C ALA A 44 7.87 -7.23 0.68
N ASN A 45 6.98 -6.46 1.30
CA ASN A 45 6.76 -5.04 0.99
C ASN A 45 7.93 -4.09 1.34
N LYS A 46 8.99 -4.60 1.98
CA LYS A 46 10.24 -3.91 2.29
C LYS A 46 11.46 -4.60 1.68
N ALA A 47 11.27 -5.60 0.82
CA ALA A 47 12.37 -6.23 0.10
C ALA A 47 13.14 -5.16 -0.68
N GLY A 48 14.47 -5.19 -0.62
CA GLY A 48 15.34 -4.20 -1.27
C GLY A 48 15.63 -2.93 -0.46
N GLU A 49 14.87 -2.61 0.61
CA GLU A 49 15.12 -1.38 1.39
C GLU A 49 16.31 -1.50 2.34
N ASN A 50 16.70 -2.72 2.73
CA ASN A 50 17.86 -2.96 3.61
C ASN A 50 19.10 -3.45 2.84
N ASP A 51 19.04 -3.44 1.51
CA ASP A 51 20.15 -3.90 0.70
C ASP A 51 21.31 -2.90 0.82
N TRP A 52 22.50 -3.45 0.98
CA TRP A 52 23.75 -2.71 1.15
C TRP A 52 24.12 -1.91 -0.11
N ILE A 53 23.76 -2.42 -1.30
CA ILE A 53 23.90 -1.74 -2.59
C ILE A 53 22.57 -1.81 -3.32
N VAL A 54 22.15 -0.67 -3.86
CA VAL A 54 20.97 -0.54 -4.72
C VAL A 54 21.41 0.08 -6.03
N GLU A 55 21.11 -0.59 -7.13
CA GLU A 55 21.37 -0.05 -8.47
C GLU A 55 20.51 1.21 -8.70
N VAL A 56 21.17 2.32 -9.03
CA VAL A 56 20.52 3.61 -9.30
C VAL A 56 20.68 3.99 -10.76
N ASP A 57 19.56 4.40 -11.35
CA ASP A 57 19.54 5.04 -12.67
C ASP A 57 20.10 6.47 -12.54
N MET A 58 21.27 6.70 -13.13
CA MET A 58 21.99 7.97 -13.04
C MET A 58 21.18 9.17 -13.55
N LYS A 59 20.24 8.95 -14.47
CA LYS A 59 19.38 10.03 -14.97
C LYS A 59 18.40 10.49 -13.90
N LYS A 60 17.79 9.53 -13.20
CA LYS A 60 16.84 9.82 -12.10
C LYS A 60 17.54 10.39 -10.87
N GLU A 61 18.80 10.02 -10.63
CA GLU A 61 19.61 10.62 -9.57
C GLU A 61 19.88 12.10 -9.82
N ARG A 62 20.19 12.49 -11.07
CA ARG A 62 20.45 13.90 -11.42
C ARG A 62 19.23 14.80 -11.32
N GLU A 63 18.04 14.26 -11.54
CA GLU A 63 16.77 14.99 -11.43
C GLU A 63 16.23 15.02 -9.99
N ARG A 64 16.92 14.39 -9.04
CA ARG A 64 16.46 14.27 -7.66
C ARG A 64 16.57 15.61 -6.91
N LYS A 65 15.62 15.86 -6.02
CA LYS A 65 15.65 17.01 -5.10
C LYS A 65 16.75 16.85 -4.06
N GLU A 66 17.48 17.93 -3.80
CA GLU A 66 18.52 17.99 -2.79
C GLU A 66 18.03 17.48 -1.42
N GLY A 67 18.86 16.65 -0.76
CA GLY A 67 18.54 16.06 0.55
C GLY A 67 17.61 14.84 0.52
N THR A 68 17.31 14.28 -0.65
CA THR A 68 16.55 13.02 -0.77
C THR A 68 17.44 11.86 -1.18
N THR A 69 17.15 10.64 -0.71
CA THR A 69 17.89 9.41 -1.07
C THR A 69 16.98 8.38 -1.74
N GLN A 70 17.51 7.54 -2.63
CA GLN A 70 16.78 6.45 -3.31
C GLN A 70 16.11 5.50 -2.31
N GLN A 71 16.84 5.09 -1.27
CA GLN A 71 16.30 4.22 -0.21
C GLN A 71 15.14 4.88 0.56
N GLY A 72 15.09 6.22 0.60
CA GLY A 72 14.02 6.98 1.23
C GLY A 72 12.70 7.03 0.42
N ASP A 73 12.75 6.79 -0.89
CA ASP A 73 11.58 6.91 -1.78
C ASP A 73 10.52 5.86 -1.49
N GLY A 74 10.93 4.59 -1.34
CA GLY A 74 10.02 3.51 -0.95
C GLY A 74 9.28 3.78 0.36
N ARG A 75 9.96 4.40 1.34
CA ARG A 75 9.36 4.83 2.60
C ARG A 75 8.42 6.03 2.41
N ARG A 76 8.81 7.04 1.63
CA ARG A 76 7.97 8.21 1.33
C ARG A 76 6.67 7.80 0.67
N ASP A 77 6.74 7.01 -0.39
CA ASP A 77 5.57 6.53 -1.14
C ASP A 77 4.60 5.76 -0.26
N ARG A 78 5.11 4.87 0.60
CA ARG A 78 4.27 4.13 1.55
C ARG A 78 3.60 5.08 2.54
N LYS A 79 4.34 6.03 3.10
CA LYS A 79 3.80 7.02 4.04
C LYS A 79 2.72 7.88 3.37
N GLU A 80 2.90 8.28 2.12
CA GLU A 80 1.89 9.02 1.38
C GLU A 80 0.64 8.18 1.10
N LYS A 81 0.80 6.92 0.69
CA LYS A 81 -0.31 5.97 0.50
C LYS A 81 -1.10 5.76 1.80
N VAL A 82 -0.41 5.61 2.94
CA VAL A 82 -1.05 5.50 4.27
C VAL A 82 -1.84 6.76 4.60
N LYS A 83 -1.22 7.95 4.50
CA LYS A 83 -1.91 9.23 4.74
C LYS A 83 -3.12 9.43 3.83
N ARG A 84 -3.02 9.04 2.56
CA ARG A 84 -4.12 9.10 1.60
C ARG A 84 -5.26 8.17 2.02
N ASN A 85 -4.96 6.95 2.44
CA ASN A 85 -5.97 6.00 2.92
C ASN A 85 -6.71 6.55 4.14
N GLU A 86 -5.99 7.05 5.15
CA GLU A 86 -6.62 7.67 6.32
C GLU A 86 -7.52 8.86 5.95
N ARG A 87 -7.07 9.72 5.03
CA ARG A 87 -7.87 10.85 4.55
C ARG A 87 -9.17 10.37 3.90
N LEU A 88 -9.11 9.31 3.09
CA LEU A 88 -10.28 8.73 2.44
C LEU A 88 -11.22 8.07 3.45
N GLN A 89 -10.69 7.38 4.46
CA GLN A 89 -11.50 6.82 5.54
C GLN A 89 -12.26 7.92 6.31
N ARG A 90 -11.58 8.99 6.73
CA ARG A 90 -12.23 10.14 7.39
C ARG A 90 -13.30 10.78 6.49
N ALA A 91 -13.05 10.90 5.18
CA ALA A 91 -14.03 11.45 4.25
C ALA A 91 -15.27 10.55 4.13
N ASN A 92 -15.09 9.23 4.11
CA ASN A 92 -16.19 8.27 4.09
C ASN A 92 -16.99 8.29 5.40
N GLU A 93 -16.31 8.36 6.54
CA GLU A 93 -16.96 8.46 7.86
C GLU A 93 -17.81 9.73 7.96
N ARG A 94 -17.28 10.89 7.54
CA ARG A 94 -18.04 12.16 7.49
C ARG A 94 -19.28 12.05 6.60
N LYS A 95 -19.17 11.44 5.42
CA LYS A 95 -20.29 11.22 4.51
C LYS A 95 -21.32 10.26 5.11
N GLY A 96 -20.87 9.20 5.78
CA GLY A 96 -21.73 8.24 6.45
C GLY A 96 -22.53 8.88 7.60
N ARG A 97 -21.89 9.73 8.42
CA ARG A 97 -22.58 10.50 9.47
C ARG A 97 -23.64 11.44 8.90
N LYS A 98 -23.33 12.20 7.84
CA LYS A 98 -24.31 13.08 7.18
C LYS A 98 -25.48 12.33 6.54
N ALA A 99 -25.25 11.12 6.03
CA ALA A 99 -26.29 10.29 5.44
C ALA A 99 -27.21 9.63 6.50
N GLY A 100 -26.74 9.42 7.72
CA GLY A 100 -27.56 8.89 8.82
C GLY A 100 -28.29 9.97 9.65
N ALA A 101 -27.98 11.24 9.42
CA ALA A 101 -28.64 12.39 10.06
C ALA A 101 -29.77 13.01 9.19
N LYS A 102 -29.97 12.47 7.98
CA LYS A 102 -31.14 12.71 7.13
C LYS A 102 -32.03 11.49 7.18
#